data_AF-A0A4W3I936-F1
#
_entry.id   AF-A0A4W3I936-F1
#
_cell.length_a   1.000
_cell.length_b   1.000
_cell.length_c   1.000
_cell.angle_alpha   90.00
_cell.angle_beta   90.00
_cell.angle_gamma   90.00
#
_symmetry.space_group_name_H-M   'P 1'
#
loop_
_entity.id
_entity.type
_entity.pdbx_description
1 polymer ?
#
loop_
_entity_poly.entity_id
_entity_poly.type
_entity_poly.pdbx_seq_one_letter_code
_entity_poly.pdbx_strand_id
1 'polypeptide(L)'
;MLCSAICDGDSVSQKTSSMFNKEGDTVTFDSFYSTASSDYYLFWYRHSPDKQPEFIVRRNSWSESQQTGTGFGNRFSAQLHKSNSYTS
;
A
#
# COMPACT_ATOMS: atom_id res chain seq x y z
N MET A 1 -0.54 -12.55 -2.92
CA MET A 1 -1.34 -13.20 -3.97
C MET A 1 -1.40 -12.23 -5.12
N LEU A 2 -0.68 -12.53 -6.21
CA LEU A 2 -0.58 -11.67 -7.39
C LEU A 2 -1.90 -11.76 -8.16
N CYS A 3 -2.64 -10.66 -8.24
CA CYS A 3 -3.71 -10.51 -9.22
C CYS A 3 -3.27 -9.44 -10.22
N SER A 4 -2.48 -9.85 -11.21
CA SER A 4 -2.21 -9.06 -12.41
C SER A 4 -3.40 -9.23 -13.36
N ALA A 5 -4.55 -8.70 -12.96
CA ALA A 5 -5.72 -8.60 -13.83
C ALA A 5 -5.88 -7.13 -14.21
N ILE A 6 -5.61 -6.83 -15.46
CA ILE A 6 -5.99 -5.58 -16.13
C ILE A 6 -7.53 -5.58 -16.11
N CYS A 7 -8.12 -4.94 -15.11
CA CYS A 7 -9.54 -4.63 -15.06
C CYS A 7 -9.66 -3.13 -15.29
N ASP A 8 -10.52 -2.75 -16.22
CA ASP A 8 -10.61 -1.40 -16.81
C ASP A 8 -11.09 -0.37 -15.77
N GLY A 9 -10.15 0.11 -14.94
CA GLY A 9 -10.35 1.14 -13.93
C GLY A 9 -9.14 1.29 -13.05
N ASP A 10 -8.83 0.25 -12.26
CA ASP A 10 -7.77 0.28 -11.25
C ASP A 10 -6.91 -0.99 -11.25
N SER A 11 -5.60 -0.85 -11.05
CA SER A 11 -4.69 -1.99 -10.86
C SER A 11 -3.70 -1.73 -9.73
N VAL A 12 -3.31 -2.80 -9.03
CA VAL A 12 -2.28 -2.75 -7.99
C VAL A 12 -1.21 -3.80 -8.26
N SER A 13 0.05 -3.38 -8.25
CA SER A 13 1.20 -4.29 -8.33
C SER A 13 2.16 -3.99 -7.18
N GLN A 14 2.46 -5.01 -6.38
CA GLN A 14 3.37 -4.89 -5.25
C GLN A 14 4.69 -5.55 -5.60
N LYS A 15 5.79 -4.84 -5.35
CA LYS A 15 7.12 -5.44 -5.46
C LYS A 15 7.35 -6.29 -4.22
N THR A 16 7.03 -7.56 -4.33
CA THR A 16 7.26 -8.51 -3.25
C THR A 16 8.74 -8.85 -3.20
N SER A 17 9.47 -8.26 -2.26
CA SER A 17 10.76 -8.81 -1.86
C SER A 17 10.50 -9.78 -0.71
N SER A 18 10.74 -11.07 -0.93
CA SER A 18 10.83 -12.05 0.16
C SER A 18 12.07 -11.71 0.99
N MET A 19 11.93 -10.74 1.90
CA MET A 19 13.06 -10.24 2.67
C MET A 19 13.13 -10.96 4.02
N PHE A 20 14.22 -11.69 4.23
CA PHE A 20 14.64 -12.14 5.55
C PHE A 20 15.44 -11.02 6.20
N ASN A 21 14.75 -10.03 6.78
CA ASN A 21 15.39 -8.94 7.51
C ASN A 21 15.52 -9.29 9.00
N LYS A 22 16.45 -8.64 9.70
CA LYS A 22 16.59 -8.80 11.15
C LYS A 22 15.56 -7.94 11.86
N GLU A 23 15.21 -8.33 13.09
CA GLU A 23 14.40 -7.49 13.95
C GLU A 23 15.09 -6.15 14.18
N GLY A 24 14.34 -5.05 14.03
CA GLY A 24 14.86 -3.69 14.14
C GLY A 24 15.25 -3.04 12.81
N ASP A 25 15.37 -3.81 11.72
CA ASP A 25 15.62 -3.25 10.40
C ASP A 25 14.36 -2.57 9.85
N THR A 26 14.56 -1.41 9.19
CA THR A 26 13.49 -0.73 8.45
C THR A 26 13.27 -1.41 7.11
N VAL A 27 12.01 -1.75 6.82
CA VAL A 27 11.61 -2.40 5.57
C VAL A 27 10.63 -1.52 4.81
N THR A 28 10.87 -1.34 3.51
CA THR A 28 9.99 -0.60 2.62
C THR A 28 9.27 -1.55 1.68
N PHE A 29 7.95 -1.45 1.62
CA PHE A 29 7.12 -2.17 0.64
C PHE A 29 6.66 -1.23 -0.46
N ASP A 30 7.17 -1.44 -1.67
CA ASP A 30 6.76 -0.65 -2.83
C ASP A 30 5.48 -1.23 -3.45
N SER A 31 4.51 -0.35 -3.69
CA SER A 31 3.27 -0.67 -4.39
C SER A 31 3.01 0.38 -5.45
N PHE A 32 2.70 -0.08 -6.66
CA PHE A 32 2.25 0.74 -7.77
C PHE A 32 0.75 0.56 -7.91
N TYR A 33 0.03 1.67 -7.91
CA TYR A 33 -1.41 1.71 -8.10
C TYR A 33 -1.71 2.62 -9.27
N SER A 34 -2.45 2.12 -10.25
CA SER A 34 -2.94 2.88 -11.38
C SER A 34 -4.45 3.00 -11.25
N THR A 35 -4.96 4.22 -11.40
CA THR A 35 -6.39 4.53 -11.32
C THR A 35 -6.71 5.71 -12.23
N ALA A 36 -7.95 5.79 -12.71
CA ALA A 36 -8.47 6.99 -13.34
C ALA A 36 -9.03 8.02 -12.33
N SER A 37 -9.16 7.66 -11.04
CA SER A 37 -9.72 8.52 -10.00
C SER A 37 -8.70 9.54 -9.49
N SER A 38 -9.14 10.78 -9.28
CA SER A 38 -8.39 11.80 -8.52
C SER A 38 -8.41 11.53 -7.02
N ASP A 39 -9.50 10.96 -6.53
CA ASP A 39 -9.82 10.80 -5.11
C ASP A 39 -9.97 9.33 -4.75
N TYR A 40 -9.02 8.83 -3.97
CA TYR A 40 -8.99 7.43 -3.57
C TYR A 40 -8.30 7.25 -2.22
N TYR A 41 -8.60 6.11 -1.58
CA TYR A 41 -7.92 5.64 -0.39
C TYR A 41 -7.09 4.40 -0.72
N LEU A 42 -5.85 4.37 -0.21
CA LEU A 42 -4.98 3.22 -0.28
C LEU A 42 -4.80 2.64 1.11
N PHE A 43 -4.96 1.32 1.22
CA PHE A 43 -4.91 0.60 2.48
C PHE A 43 -3.81 -0.46 2.45
N TRP A 44 -3.10 -0.59 3.55
CA TRP A 44 -2.16 -1.66 3.80
C TRP A 44 -2.68 -2.57 4.90
N TYR A 45 -2.63 -3.87 4.63
CA TYR A 45 -3.04 -4.92 5.55
C TYR A 45 -1.90 -5.91 5.75
N ARG A 46 -1.82 -6.47 6.96
CA ARG A 46 -0.99 -7.63 7.26
C ARG A 46 -1.87 -8.87 7.17
N HIS A 47 -1.45 -9.85 6.39
CA HIS A 47 -2.10 -11.15 6.35
C HIS A 47 -1.15 -12.19 6.94
N SER A 48 -1.52 -12.81 8.05
CA SER A 48 -0.84 -13.97 8.61
C SER A 48 -1.60 -15.24 8.23
N PRO A 49 -0.92 -16.39 8.11
CA PRO A 49 -1.61 -17.67 7.96
C PRO A 49 -2.73 -17.82 9.00
N ASP A 50 -3.89 -18.24 8.54
CA ASP A 50 -5.09 -18.53 9.35
C ASP A 50 -5.70 -17.35 10.11
N LYS A 51 -5.31 -16.10 9.77
CA LYS A 51 -5.89 -14.89 10.37
C LYS A 51 -6.55 -14.01 9.33
N GLN A 52 -7.61 -13.32 9.72
CA GLN A 52 -8.20 -12.27 8.90
C GLN A 52 -7.17 -11.13 8.68
N PRO A 53 -7.17 -10.46 7.51
CA PRO A 53 -6.30 -9.31 7.27
C PRO A 53 -6.43 -8.24 8.37
N GLU A 54 -5.30 -7.86 8.95
CA GLU A 54 -5.22 -6.83 9.98
C GLU A 54 -4.87 -5.49 9.34
N PHE A 55 -5.66 -4.46 9.61
CA PHE A 55 -5.42 -3.11 9.08
C PHE A 55 -4.16 -2.48 9.71
N ILE A 56 -3.20 -2.05 8.88
CA ILE A 56 -1.95 -1.44 9.33
C ILE A 56 -1.99 0.09 9.18
N VAL A 57 -2.21 0.58 7.96
CA VAL A 57 -2.16 2.01 7.64
C VAL A 57 -2.97 2.33 6.39
N ARG A 58 -3.58 3.52 6.33
CA ARG A 58 -4.18 4.08 5.12
C ARG A 58 -3.66 5.48 4.80
N ARG A 59 -3.70 5.80 3.51
CA ARG A 59 -3.45 7.14 2.94
C ARG A 59 -4.61 7.52 2.04
N ASN A 60 -4.89 8.82 1.98
CA ASN A 60 -5.77 9.37 0.96
C ASN A 60 -4.95 10.07 -0.13
N SER A 61 -5.56 10.29 -1.30
CA SER A 61 -4.87 10.94 -2.41
C SER A 61 -4.78 12.47 -2.26
N TRP A 62 -5.57 13.10 -1.40
CA TRP A 62 -5.68 14.57 -1.30
C TRP A 62 -4.92 15.21 -0.12
N SER A 63 -4.31 14.44 0.78
CA SER A 63 -3.53 14.99 1.91
C SER A 63 -2.32 14.13 2.26
N GLU A 64 -1.42 14.70 3.07
CA GLU A 64 -0.29 13.95 3.64
C GLU A 64 -0.65 13.18 4.90
N SER A 65 -1.91 13.23 5.34
CA SER A 65 -2.35 12.51 6.54
C SER A 65 -2.38 11.01 6.30
N GLN A 66 -1.97 10.27 7.32
CA GLN A 66 -2.13 8.82 7.38
C GLN A 66 -2.92 8.44 8.62
N GLN A 67 -3.59 7.30 8.57
CA GLN A 67 -4.22 6.71 9.75
C GLN A 67 -3.69 5.30 9.94
N THR A 68 -3.17 5.01 11.12
CA THR A 68 -2.64 3.70 11.49
C THR A 68 -3.69 2.87 12.22
N GLY A 69 -3.59 1.56 12.08
CA GLY A 69 -4.43 0.61 12.79
C GLY A 69 -4.08 0.53 14.28
N THR A 70 -5.06 0.11 15.07
CA THR A 70 -4.89 -0.10 16.52
C THR A 70 -3.77 -1.11 16.79
N GLY A 71 -2.88 -0.80 17.74
CA GLY A 71 -1.77 -1.68 18.11
C GLY A 71 -0.51 -1.60 17.23
N PHE A 72 -0.53 -0.79 16.17
CA PHE A 72 0.64 -0.58 15.31
C PHE A 72 1.47 0.66 15.68
N GLY A 73 0.87 1.63 16.39
CA GLY A 73 1.56 2.83 16.87
C GLY A 73 2.25 3.60 15.73
N ASN A 74 3.50 3.99 15.96
CA ASN A 74 4.32 4.77 15.00
C ASN A 74 5.29 3.89 14.19
N ARG A 75 5.10 2.57 14.18
CA ARG A 75 6.03 1.64 13.51
C ARG A 75 5.87 1.60 11.98
N PHE A 76 4.76 2.12 11.47
CA PHE A 76 4.45 2.12 10.05
C PHE A 76 4.16 3.54 9.57
N SER A 77 4.78 3.89 8.45
CA SER A 77 4.47 5.08 7.68
C SER A 77 4.22 4.69 6.22
N ALA A 78 3.33 5.43 5.59
CA ALA A 78 3.02 5.25 4.17
C ALA A 78 3.22 6.58 3.44
N GLN A 79 3.92 6.52 2.31
CA GLN A 79 4.12 7.66 1.42
C GLN A 79 3.39 7.40 0.11
N LEU A 80 2.79 8.45 -0.45
CA LEU A 80 2.07 8.38 -1.72
C LEU A 80 2.72 9.34 -2.70
N HIS A 81 3.29 8.79 -3.78
CA HIS A 81 3.84 9.54 -4.89
C HIS A 81 2.86 9.43 -6.06
N LYS A 82 2.29 10.56 -6.49
CA LYS A 82 1.34 10.63 -7.60
C LYS A 82 2.07 11.04 -8.87
N SER A 83 1.84 10.30 -9.95
CA SER A 83 2.25 10.67 -11.30
C SER A 83 1.05 10.57 -12.22
N ASN A 84 0.91 11.52 -13.15
CA ASN A 84 -0.10 11.45 -14.18
C ASN A 84 0.54 10.84 -15.43
N SER A 85 -0.03 9.75 -15.94
CA SER A 85 0.40 9.13 -17.20
C SER A 85 -0.30 9.74 -18.42
N TYR A 86 -0.42 11.07 -18.48
CA TYR A 86 -0.79 11.72 -19.74
C TYR A 86 0.45 11.69 -20.64
N THR A 87 0.59 10.65 -21.45
CA THR A 87 1.47 10.67 -22.62
C THR A 87 0.87 11.65 -23.62
N SER A 88 1.53 12.79 -23.82
CA SER A 88 1.27 13.66 -24.96
C SER A 88 1.91 13.10 -26.22
#